data_AF-A0A1I8H346-F1
#
_entry.id   AF-A0A1I8H346-F1
#
_cell.length_a   1.000
_cell.length_b   1.000
_cell.length_c   1.000
_cell.angle_alpha   90.00
_cell.angle_beta   90.00
_cell.angle_gamma   90.00
#
_symmetry.space_group_name_H-M   'P 1'
#
loop_
_entity.id
_entity.type
_entity.pdbx_description
1 polymer ?
#
loop_
_entity_poly.entity_id
_entity_poly.type
_entity_poly.pdbx_seq_one_letter_code
_entity_poly.pdbx_strand_id
1 'polypeptide(L)'
;MSKASSISEQHRQSGNAHFKSSKASSRVADKRRHLWSALDCYKLGLETATSARDRGLCRKNSGVAHKELCLAEWTNQQRSRAWDHLHSSLACFSEAWRQATLWTKSAGSEGERWRQRFVQQFPEDLLDMYSLTLNLETDQALVDNLARVCNVIGRYSFSNTEYLEVVAGVFIDYANRLLHLSVSLDKKLNYGLAYSYIAKMPFPIQEAERVLSRNATDDAFDCLHSELETLREDQRIQEAVFHSRVELERGKAFCQNLGENSATQMTDEALLAMDHLRAALNLISEDGIDIVLEAEICSDIGSLYLNVFNAENSAEKFFKRCIQLILCHLTGEHEIGCRSENWFAAAERGLRILQERGAKRHDAELRKVLESDGTLADIKTNYDRGIEHFLEHIYKVYSIGDNKLPDADLPLRKRLMVALSHYHPDKADKQDRRQYYLREEITKYLNVRFEQTKVG
;
A
#
# COMPACT_ATOMS: atom_id res chain seq x y z
N MET A 1 58.14 -20.08 -39.17
CA MET A 1 58.02 -21.36 -38.43
C MET A 1 56.62 -21.42 -37.82
N SER A 2 55.78 -22.36 -38.26
CA SER A 2 54.43 -22.56 -37.75
C SER A 2 54.51 -23.05 -36.29
N LYS A 3 53.98 -22.29 -35.32
CA LYS A 3 53.81 -22.79 -33.95
C LYS A 3 52.87 -23.99 -34.02
N ALA A 4 53.33 -25.17 -33.64
CA ALA A 4 52.48 -26.35 -33.55
C ALA A 4 51.28 -26.05 -32.65
N SER A 5 50.07 -26.24 -33.18
CA SER A 5 48.80 -26.04 -32.46
C SER A 5 48.75 -26.98 -31.25
N SER A 6 48.41 -26.45 -30.07
CA SER A 6 48.30 -27.26 -28.84
C SER A 6 47.19 -28.30 -28.99
N ILE A 7 47.28 -29.42 -28.26
CA ILE A 7 46.25 -30.47 -28.28
C ILE A 7 44.88 -29.89 -27.89
N SER A 8 44.86 -29.00 -26.88
CA SER A 8 43.67 -28.25 -26.49
C SER A 8 43.10 -27.41 -27.63
N GLU A 9 43.95 -26.71 -28.39
CA GLU A 9 43.52 -25.91 -29.53
C GLU A 9 42.94 -26.77 -30.67
N GLN A 10 43.52 -27.94 -30.95
CA GLN A 10 43.00 -28.89 -31.94
C GLN A 10 41.58 -29.36 -31.58
N HIS A 11 41.35 -29.77 -30.33
CA HIS A 11 40.03 -30.14 -29.84
C HIS A 11 39.05 -28.98 -29.93
N ARG A 12 39.46 -27.76 -29.56
CA ARG A 12 38.63 -26.56 -29.66
C ARG A 12 38.27 -26.22 -31.11
N GLN A 13 39.20 -26.37 -32.05
CA GLN A 13 38.93 -26.16 -33.48
C GLN A 13 37.92 -27.17 -34.04
N SER A 14 38.04 -28.44 -33.63
CA SER A 14 37.03 -29.47 -33.94
C SER A 14 35.66 -29.13 -33.36
N GLY A 15 35.60 -28.70 -32.09
CA GLY A 15 34.35 -28.23 -31.47
C GLY A 15 33.74 -27.03 -32.19
N ASN A 16 34.55 -26.06 -32.61
CA ASN A 16 34.09 -24.91 -33.39
C ASN A 16 33.50 -25.32 -34.75
N ALA A 17 34.05 -26.37 -35.38
CA ALA A 17 33.51 -26.90 -36.64
C ALA A 17 32.10 -27.48 -36.41
N HIS A 18 31.92 -28.30 -35.37
CA HIS A 18 30.59 -28.80 -34.98
C HIS A 18 29.63 -27.66 -34.62
N PHE A 19 30.09 -26.66 -33.86
CA PHE A 19 29.27 -25.49 -33.53
C PHE A 19 28.83 -24.72 -34.79
N LYS A 20 29.71 -24.51 -35.77
CA LYS A 20 29.34 -23.91 -37.06
C LYS A 20 28.31 -24.75 -37.82
N SER A 21 28.48 -26.08 -37.86
CA SER A 21 27.49 -26.99 -38.46
C SER A 21 26.12 -26.89 -37.79
N SER A 22 26.08 -26.66 -36.48
CA SER A 22 24.81 -26.44 -35.75
C SER A 22 24.07 -25.19 -36.23
N LYS A 23 24.78 -24.11 -36.56
CA LYS A 23 24.20 -22.85 -37.08
C LYS A 23 23.68 -22.99 -38.50
N ALA A 24 24.28 -23.86 -39.30
CA ALA A 24 23.83 -24.16 -40.67
C ALA A 24 22.66 -25.15 -40.73
N SER A 25 22.35 -25.83 -39.61
CA SER A 25 21.31 -26.85 -39.56
C SER A 25 19.92 -26.24 -39.37
N SER A 26 18.98 -26.56 -40.26
CA SER A 26 17.57 -26.13 -40.16
C SER A 26 16.74 -27.01 -39.21
N ARG A 27 17.17 -28.25 -38.96
CA ARG A 27 16.48 -29.19 -38.06
C ARG A 27 17.00 -29.08 -36.64
N VAL A 28 16.09 -28.90 -35.67
CA VAL A 28 16.42 -28.80 -34.24
C VAL A 28 17.19 -30.02 -33.74
N ALA A 29 16.82 -31.23 -34.18
CA ALA A 29 17.50 -32.46 -33.77
C ALA A 29 18.98 -32.52 -34.22
N ASP A 30 19.27 -32.07 -35.45
CA ASP A 30 20.64 -32.04 -35.98
C ASP A 30 21.44 -30.90 -35.33
N LYS A 31 20.80 -29.73 -35.08
CA LYS A 31 21.38 -28.64 -34.29
C LYS A 31 21.82 -29.14 -32.91
N ARG A 32 20.95 -29.85 -32.19
CA ARG A 32 21.26 -30.44 -30.87
C ARG A 32 22.42 -31.42 -30.94
N ARG A 33 22.41 -32.35 -31.91
CA ARG A 33 23.49 -33.33 -32.09
C ARG A 33 24.84 -32.64 -32.27
N HIS A 34 24.89 -31.65 -33.15
CA HIS A 34 26.12 -30.87 -33.40
C HIS A 34 26.57 -30.08 -32.18
N LEU A 35 25.65 -29.51 -31.40
CA LEU A 35 26.01 -28.78 -30.17
C LEU A 35 26.56 -29.71 -29.08
N TRP A 36 26.00 -30.91 -28.91
CA TRP A 36 26.56 -31.92 -28.00
C TRP A 36 27.95 -32.36 -28.42
N SER A 37 28.17 -32.66 -29.71
CA SER A 37 29.51 -32.96 -30.22
C SER A 37 30.50 -31.80 -30.00
N ALA A 38 30.04 -30.56 -30.15
CA ALA A 38 30.87 -29.40 -29.85
C ALA A 38 31.26 -29.34 -28.36
N LEU A 39 30.31 -29.60 -27.45
CA LEU A 39 30.56 -29.64 -26.00
C LEU A 39 31.55 -30.74 -25.62
N ASP A 40 31.43 -31.94 -26.19
CA ASP A 40 32.37 -33.04 -25.96
C ASP A 40 33.80 -32.63 -26.38
N CYS A 41 33.93 -31.99 -27.55
CA CYS A 41 35.21 -31.46 -28.00
C CYS A 41 35.76 -30.37 -27.07
N TYR A 42 34.93 -29.44 -26.58
CA TYR A 42 35.36 -28.39 -25.66
C TYR A 42 35.77 -28.96 -24.29
N LYS A 43 35.10 -30.03 -23.83
CA LYS A 43 35.46 -30.75 -22.61
C LYS A 43 36.84 -31.41 -22.74
N LEU A 44 37.09 -32.13 -23.85
CA LEU A 44 38.41 -32.70 -24.14
C LEU A 44 39.49 -31.62 -24.27
N GLY A 45 39.14 -30.49 -24.92
CA GLY A 45 40.00 -29.32 -25.01
C GLY A 45 40.37 -28.75 -23.64
N LEU A 46 39.41 -28.73 -22.70
CA LEU A 46 39.63 -28.27 -21.33
C LEU A 46 40.51 -29.24 -20.54
N GLU A 47 40.30 -30.55 -20.66
CA GLU A 47 41.10 -31.59 -20.00
C GLU A 47 42.57 -31.55 -20.42
N THR A 48 42.82 -31.15 -21.67
CA THR A 48 44.17 -31.03 -22.25
C THR A 48 44.75 -29.61 -22.17
N ALA A 49 44.06 -28.66 -21.54
CA ALA A 49 44.46 -27.26 -21.47
C ALA A 49 45.59 -27.00 -20.45
N THR A 50 46.73 -26.54 -20.94
CA THR A 50 47.92 -26.25 -20.12
C THR A 50 48.05 -24.79 -19.71
N SER A 51 47.28 -23.88 -20.32
CA SER A 51 47.33 -22.44 -20.07
C SER A 51 45.99 -21.87 -19.61
N ALA A 52 46.01 -20.74 -18.88
CA ALA A 52 44.80 -20.00 -18.52
C ALA A 52 44.02 -19.54 -19.76
N ARG A 53 44.73 -19.18 -20.83
CA ARG A 53 44.15 -18.87 -22.14
C ARG A 53 43.30 -20.02 -22.67
N ASP A 54 43.86 -21.22 -22.74
CA ASP A 54 43.19 -22.38 -23.34
C ASP A 54 41.96 -22.79 -22.52
N ARG A 55 42.08 -22.75 -21.19
CA ARG A 55 40.95 -22.99 -20.27
C ARG A 55 39.85 -21.96 -20.46
N GLY A 56 40.20 -20.67 -20.53
CA GLY A 56 39.24 -19.58 -20.74
C GLY A 56 38.51 -19.69 -22.08
N LEU A 57 39.23 -20.04 -23.15
CA LEU A 57 38.67 -20.25 -24.48
C LEU A 57 37.72 -21.46 -24.54
N CYS A 58 38.10 -22.60 -23.95
CA CYS A 58 37.23 -23.77 -23.92
C CYS A 58 35.95 -23.47 -23.13
N ARG A 59 36.07 -22.80 -21.98
CA ARG A 59 34.92 -22.41 -21.16
C ARG A 59 34.00 -21.41 -21.85
N LYS A 60 34.55 -20.38 -22.50
CA LYS A 60 33.74 -19.45 -23.33
C LYS A 60 32.94 -20.23 -24.37
N ASN A 61 33.60 -21.10 -25.12
CA ASN A 61 32.98 -21.88 -26.18
C ASN A 61 31.90 -22.84 -25.65
N SER A 62 32.13 -23.51 -24.52
CA SER A 62 31.12 -24.30 -23.83
C SER A 62 29.92 -23.46 -23.40
N GLY A 63 30.16 -22.24 -22.89
CA GLY A 63 29.10 -21.30 -22.50
C GLY A 63 28.17 -20.97 -23.67
N VAL A 64 28.75 -20.54 -24.80
CA VAL A 64 27.99 -20.24 -26.02
C VAL A 64 27.24 -21.47 -26.56
N ALA A 65 27.85 -22.66 -26.53
CA ALA A 65 27.18 -23.89 -26.95
C ALA A 65 26.00 -24.26 -26.04
N HIS A 66 26.14 -24.07 -24.73
CA HIS A 66 25.04 -24.27 -23.79
C HIS A 66 23.93 -23.23 -23.96
N LYS A 67 24.25 -21.95 -24.25
CA LYS A 67 23.24 -20.95 -24.64
C LYS A 67 22.43 -21.43 -25.86
N GLU A 68 23.10 -21.92 -26.91
CA GLU A 68 22.41 -22.40 -28.11
C GLU A 68 21.55 -23.65 -27.87
N LEU A 69 21.97 -24.53 -26.97
CA LEU A 69 21.15 -25.67 -26.54
C LEU A 69 19.95 -25.20 -25.71
N CYS A 70 20.14 -24.25 -24.80
CA CYS A 70 19.06 -23.63 -24.05
C CYS A 70 17.99 -23.07 -25.00
N LEU A 71 18.40 -22.27 -26.00
CA LEU A 71 17.52 -21.73 -27.03
C LEU A 71 16.80 -22.82 -27.83
N ALA A 72 17.52 -23.87 -28.24
CA ALA A 72 16.94 -24.97 -29.04
C ALA A 72 15.97 -25.86 -28.24
N GLU A 73 16.14 -25.92 -26.92
CA GLU A 73 15.35 -26.76 -26.02
C GLU A 73 14.29 -25.97 -25.23
N TRP A 74 14.16 -24.65 -25.45
CA TRP A 74 13.19 -23.78 -24.78
C TRP A 74 11.75 -24.01 -25.25
N THR A 75 11.23 -25.20 -24.97
CA THR A 75 9.89 -25.67 -25.31
C THR A 75 9.19 -26.20 -24.04
N ASN A 76 7.85 -26.23 -24.02
CA ASN A 76 7.10 -26.74 -22.86
C ASN A 76 7.52 -28.17 -22.46
N GLN A 77 7.88 -29.03 -23.41
CA GLN A 77 8.28 -30.42 -23.15
C GLN A 77 9.73 -30.55 -22.65
N GLN A 78 10.61 -29.61 -22.96
CA GLN A 78 12.06 -29.70 -22.68
C GLN A 78 12.56 -28.60 -21.72
N ARG A 79 11.65 -27.79 -21.15
CA ARG A 79 11.95 -26.65 -20.28
C ARG A 79 12.93 -26.98 -19.16
N SER A 80 12.81 -28.15 -18.52
CA SER A 80 13.77 -28.57 -17.47
C SER A 80 15.21 -28.68 -17.98
N ARG A 81 15.42 -29.25 -19.17
CA ARG A 81 16.77 -29.37 -19.75
C ARG A 81 17.30 -28.03 -20.23
N ALA A 82 16.41 -27.17 -20.74
CA ALA A 82 16.76 -25.81 -21.10
C ALA A 82 17.29 -25.02 -19.89
N TRP A 83 16.69 -25.21 -18.70
CA TRP A 83 17.21 -24.64 -17.44
C TRP A 83 18.60 -25.15 -17.07
N ASP A 84 18.87 -26.46 -17.22
CA ASP A 84 20.19 -27.02 -16.96
C ASP A 84 21.25 -26.42 -17.89
N HIS A 85 20.88 -26.19 -19.15
CA HIS A 85 21.73 -25.53 -20.13
C HIS A 85 21.96 -24.05 -19.83
N LEU A 86 20.94 -23.32 -19.38
CA LEU A 86 21.10 -21.94 -18.90
C LEU A 86 22.10 -21.87 -17.74
N HIS A 87 21.95 -22.72 -16.73
CA HIS A 87 22.87 -22.78 -15.60
C HIS A 87 24.30 -23.11 -16.04
N SER A 88 24.45 -24.10 -16.92
CA SER A 88 25.75 -24.53 -17.46
C SER A 88 26.42 -23.43 -18.29
N SER A 89 25.63 -22.66 -19.04
CA SER A 89 26.08 -21.51 -19.82
C SER A 89 26.71 -20.45 -18.91
N LEU A 90 25.97 -20.00 -17.90
CA LEU A 90 26.43 -18.96 -16.96
C LEU A 90 27.65 -19.42 -16.14
N ALA A 91 27.69 -20.68 -15.69
CA ALA A 91 28.85 -21.25 -15.01
C ALA A 91 30.10 -21.26 -15.90
N CYS A 92 29.93 -21.61 -17.18
CA CYS A 92 31.03 -21.60 -18.14
C CYS A 92 31.53 -20.17 -18.41
N PHE A 93 30.63 -19.18 -18.56
CA PHE A 93 31.03 -17.78 -18.74
C PHE A 93 31.78 -17.22 -17.53
N SER A 94 31.34 -17.53 -16.32
CA SER A 94 32.03 -17.11 -15.10
C SER A 94 33.45 -17.68 -15.01
N GLU A 95 33.61 -18.98 -15.27
CA GLU A 95 34.94 -19.59 -15.27
C GLU A 95 35.81 -19.03 -16.40
N ALA A 96 35.23 -18.77 -17.58
CA ALA A 96 35.95 -18.13 -18.68
C ALA A 96 36.48 -16.74 -18.29
N TRP A 97 35.70 -15.94 -17.58
CA TRP A 97 36.11 -14.63 -17.07
C TRP A 97 37.23 -14.71 -16.03
N ARG A 98 37.13 -15.66 -15.10
CA ARG A 98 38.18 -15.91 -14.11
C ARG A 98 39.51 -16.25 -14.79
N GLN A 99 39.47 -17.14 -15.78
CA GLN A 99 40.65 -17.50 -16.57
C GLN A 99 41.18 -16.34 -17.40
N ALA A 100 40.31 -15.50 -17.95
CA ALA A 100 40.69 -14.30 -18.68
C ALA A 100 41.46 -13.32 -17.80
N THR A 101 41.01 -13.13 -16.57
CA THR A 101 41.68 -12.26 -15.58
C THR A 101 43.06 -12.78 -15.19
N LEU A 102 43.24 -14.10 -15.16
CA LEU A 102 44.57 -14.71 -14.97
C LEU A 102 45.45 -14.55 -16.21
N TRP A 103 44.86 -14.68 -17.39
CA TRP A 103 45.57 -14.54 -18.66
C TRP A 103 46.04 -13.11 -18.91
N THR A 104 45.21 -12.09 -18.65
CA THR A 104 45.60 -10.67 -18.78
C THR A 104 46.80 -10.32 -17.92
N LYS A 105 46.88 -10.84 -16.69
CA LYS A 105 48.05 -10.68 -15.80
C LYS A 105 49.34 -11.26 -16.39
N SER A 106 49.25 -12.30 -17.22
CA SER A 106 50.39 -13.03 -17.79
C SER A 106 50.82 -12.61 -19.21
N ALA A 107 49.90 -12.05 -20.02
CA ALA A 107 50.10 -11.91 -21.47
C ALA A 107 49.87 -10.49 -22.03
N GLY A 108 49.70 -9.49 -21.16
CA GLY A 108 49.60 -8.08 -21.57
C GLY A 108 48.47 -7.82 -22.57
N SER A 109 48.81 -7.27 -23.73
CA SER A 109 47.84 -6.74 -24.71
C SER A 109 46.97 -7.79 -25.43
N GLU A 110 47.44 -9.04 -25.60
CA GLU A 110 46.66 -10.10 -26.25
C GLU A 110 45.53 -10.62 -25.36
N GLY A 111 45.82 -10.77 -24.06
CA GLY A 111 44.80 -11.12 -23.06
C GLY A 111 43.75 -10.02 -22.92
N GLU A 112 44.15 -8.76 -22.97
CA GLU A 112 43.22 -7.63 -22.84
C GLU A 112 42.29 -7.50 -24.06
N ARG A 113 42.81 -7.66 -25.28
CA ARG A 113 41.99 -7.71 -26.50
C ARG A 113 40.96 -8.83 -26.47
N TRP A 114 41.34 -10.00 -25.96
CA TRP A 114 40.39 -11.11 -25.81
C TRP A 114 39.33 -10.78 -24.75
N ARG A 115 39.75 -10.22 -23.62
CA ARG A 115 38.85 -9.81 -22.53
C ARG A 115 37.81 -8.83 -23.05
N GLN A 116 38.19 -7.82 -23.82
CA GLN A 116 37.27 -6.87 -24.45
C GLN A 116 36.24 -7.55 -25.36
N ARG A 117 36.66 -8.50 -26.21
CA ARG A 117 35.73 -9.27 -27.07
C ARG A 117 34.81 -10.21 -26.29
N PHE A 118 35.27 -10.73 -25.15
CA PHE A 118 34.44 -11.53 -24.27
C PHE A 118 33.41 -10.65 -23.54
N VAL A 119 33.87 -9.49 -23.07
CA VAL A 119 33.06 -8.44 -22.45
C VAL A 119 31.90 -8.01 -23.33
N GLN A 120 32.11 -7.83 -24.64
CA GLN A 120 31.04 -7.39 -25.54
C GLN A 120 30.00 -8.49 -25.80
N GLN A 121 30.44 -9.75 -25.92
CA GLN A 121 29.54 -10.86 -26.28
C GLN A 121 28.66 -11.32 -25.11
N PHE A 122 29.18 -11.27 -23.88
CA PHE A 122 28.52 -11.89 -22.74
C PHE A 122 27.22 -11.18 -22.30
N PRO A 123 27.13 -9.83 -22.25
CA PRO A 123 25.89 -9.11 -22.01
C PRO A 123 24.81 -9.45 -23.04
N GLU A 124 25.15 -9.49 -24.33
CA GLU A 124 24.23 -9.92 -25.39
C GLU A 124 23.73 -11.35 -25.16
N ASP A 125 24.65 -12.27 -24.81
CA ASP A 125 24.30 -13.66 -24.52
C ASP A 125 23.38 -13.78 -23.30
N LEU A 126 23.60 -12.95 -22.28
CA LEU A 126 22.76 -12.88 -21.08
C LEU A 126 21.37 -12.32 -21.41
N LEU A 127 21.29 -11.25 -22.20
CA LEU A 127 20.02 -10.66 -22.65
C LEU A 127 19.19 -11.64 -23.47
N ASP A 128 19.81 -12.36 -24.41
CA ASP A 128 19.14 -13.38 -25.19
C ASP A 128 18.54 -14.47 -24.28
N MET A 129 19.32 -14.96 -23.32
CA MET A 129 18.86 -15.98 -22.38
C MET A 129 17.77 -15.46 -21.44
N TYR A 130 17.89 -14.22 -20.98
CA TYR A 130 16.90 -13.54 -20.16
C TYR A 130 15.58 -13.33 -20.90
N SER A 131 15.61 -12.92 -22.17
CA SER A 131 14.42 -12.70 -23.00
C SER A 131 13.54 -13.95 -23.13
N LEU A 132 14.15 -15.15 -23.10
CA LEU A 132 13.42 -16.42 -23.09
C LEU A 132 12.57 -16.61 -21.83
N THR A 133 13.04 -16.07 -20.70
CA THR A 133 12.34 -16.14 -19.42
C THR A 133 11.15 -15.18 -19.34
N LEU A 134 11.10 -14.16 -20.20
CA LEU A 134 10.01 -13.18 -20.27
C LEU A 134 8.78 -13.68 -21.02
N ASN A 135 8.93 -14.69 -21.90
CA ASN A 135 7.84 -15.21 -22.74
C ASN A 135 7.08 -16.35 -22.06
N LEU A 136 6.37 -16.05 -20.96
CA LEU A 136 5.62 -17.03 -20.18
C LEU A 136 4.17 -16.59 -19.97
N GLU A 137 3.28 -17.59 -19.84
CA GLU A 137 1.83 -17.39 -19.80
C GLU A 137 1.31 -16.80 -18.49
N THR A 138 2.09 -16.85 -17.40
CA THR A 138 1.66 -16.33 -16.09
C THR A 138 2.77 -15.54 -15.41
N ASP A 139 2.38 -14.46 -14.74
CA ASP A 139 3.27 -13.63 -13.90
C ASP A 139 3.97 -14.45 -12.80
N GLN A 140 3.29 -15.48 -12.28
CA GLN A 140 3.85 -16.41 -11.30
C GLN A 140 5.05 -17.19 -11.87
N ALA A 141 4.86 -17.81 -13.03
CA ALA A 141 5.91 -18.58 -13.68
C ALA A 141 7.09 -17.69 -14.09
N LEU A 142 6.81 -16.43 -14.44
CA LEU A 142 7.82 -15.42 -14.69
C LEU A 142 8.65 -15.15 -13.42
N VAL A 143 8.01 -14.85 -12.29
CA VAL A 143 8.68 -14.61 -11.00
C VAL A 143 9.52 -15.80 -10.55
N ASP A 144 9.02 -17.03 -10.68
CA ASP A 144 9.77 -18.24 -10.31
C ASP A 144 11.03 -18.44 -11.19
N ASN A 145 10.96 -18.03 -12.46
CA ASN A 145 12.07 -18.13 -13.40
C ASN A 145 13.07 -17.00 -13.21
N LEU A 146 12.62 -15.76 -12.98
CA LEU A 146 13.47 -14.64 -12.60
C LEU A 146 14.23 -14.93 -11.31
N ALA A 147 13.58 -15.54 -10.31
CA ALA A 147 14.24 -15.98 -9.09
C ALA A 147 15.41 -16.94 -9.39
N ARG A 148 15.23 -17.90 -10.31
CA ARG A 148 16.28 -18.84 -10.72
C ARG A 148 17.43 -18.12 -11.43
N VAL A 149 17.11 -17.23 -12.38
CA VAL A 149 18.10 -16.45 -13.11
C VAL A 149 18.91 -15.58 -12.15
N CYS A 150 18.26 -14.81 -11.29
CA CYS A 150 18.88 -13.95 -10.29
C CYS A 150 19.77 -14.74 -9.33
N ASN A 151 19.33 -15.90 -8.86
CA ASN A 151 20.13 -16.80 -8.01
C ASN A 151 21.41 -17.30 -8.70
N VAL A 152 21.40 -17.47 -10.02
CA VAL A 152 22.59 -17.89 -10.77
C VAL A 152 23.49 -16.70 -11.06
N ILE A 153 22.94 -15.57 -11.50
CA ILE A 153 23.69 -14.35 -11.80
C ILE A 153 24.38 -13.80 -10.55
N GLY A 154 23.69 -13.75 -9.41
CA GLY A 154 24.22 -13.25 -8.14
C GLY A 154 25.46 -14.00 -7.62
N ARG A 155 25.69 -15.23 -8.09
CA ARG A 155 26.91 -16.02 -7.75
C ARG A 155 28.16 -15.54 -8.46
N TYR A 156 28.03 -14.66 -9.44
CA TYR A 156 29.13 -14.28 -10.31
C TYR A 156 29.38 -12.77 -10.26
N SER A 157 30.64 -12.39 -10.39
CA SER A 157 31.10 -11.02 -10.18
C SER A 157 32.00 -10.60 -11.33
N PHE A 158 31.47 -9.76 -12.21
CA PHE A 158 32.19 -9.16 -13.32
C PHE A 158 32.32 -7.65 -13.08
N SER A 159 33.34 -7.03 -13.65
CA SER A 159 33.67 -5.61 -13.44
C SER A 159 33.41 -4.75 -14.69
N ASN A 160 32.64 -5.27 -15.64
CA ASN A 160 32.39 -4.60 -16.91
C ASN A 160 31.06 -3.85 -16.84
N THR A 161 31.05 -2.59 -17.27
CA THR A 161 29.89 -1.69 -17.26
C THR A 161 28.67 -2.27 -17.98
N GLU A 162 28.79 -2.66 -19.25
CA GLU A 162 27.69 -3.23 -20.06
C GLU A 162 27.06 -4.46 -19.39
N TYR A 163 27.89 -5.34 -18.81
CA TYR A 163 27.40 -6.48 -18.04
C TYR A 163 26.66 -6.06 -16.77
N LEU A 164 27.23 -5.13 -16.00
CA LEU A 164 26.64 -4.67 -14.75
C LEU A 164 25.28 -4.00 -14.99
N GLU A 165 25.13 -3.27 -16.09
CA GLU A 165 23.86 -2.68 -16.53
C GLU A 165 22.79 -3.75 -16.79
N VAL A 166 23.11 -4.75 -17.62
CA VAL A 166 22.18 -5.85 -17.90
C VAL A 166 21.79 -6.59 -16.62
N VAL A 167 22.75 -6.88 -15.74
CA VAL A 167 22.48 -7.59 -14.50
C VAL A 167 21.62 -6.77 -13.53
N ALA A 168 21.92 -5.49 -13.35
CA ALA A 168 21.11 -4.60 -12.53
C ALA A 168 19.68 -4.55 -13.06
N GLY A 169 19.51 -4.42 -14.39
CA GLY A 169 18.20 -4.46 -15.04
C GLY A 169 17.43 -5.75 -14.80
N VAL A 170 18.09 -6.91 -14.79
CA VAL A 170 17.43 -8.20 -14.49
C VAL A 170 16.94 -8.27 -13.04
N PHE A 171 17.73 -7.78 -12.08
CA PHE A 171 17.32 -7.72 -10.68
C PHE A 171 16.16 -6.72 -10.46
N ILE A 172 16.23 -5.57 -11.11
CA ILE A 172 15.18 -4.53 -11.07
C ILE A 172 13.87 -5.06 -11.68
N ASP A 173 13.89 -5.73 -12.83
CA ASP A 173 12.67 -6.36 -13.38
C ASP A 173 12.14 -7.43 -12.41
N TYR A 174 13.00 -8.23 -11.79
CA TYR A 174 12.54 -9.20 -10.79
C TYR A 174 11.81 -8.55 -9.61
N ALA A 175 12.35 -7.46 -9.05
CA ALA A 175 11.68 -6.69 -8.01
C ALA A 175 10.35 -6.10 -8.48
N ASN A 176 10.32 -5.49 -9.68
CA ASN A 176 9.10 -4.96 -10.30
C ASN A 176 8.00 -6.04 -10.46
N ARG A 177 8.36 -7.25 -10.90
CA ARG A 177 7.39 -8.34 -11.06
C ARG A 177 6.84 -8.85 -9.73
N LEU A 178 7.68 -8.90 -8.69
CA LEU A 178 7.24 -9.24 -7.32
C LEU A 178 6.23 -8.20 -6.81
N LEU A 179 6.53 -6.91 -6.98
CA LEU A 179 5.64 -5.81 -6.58
C LEU A 179 4.30 -5.88 -7.32
N HIS A 180 4.34 -6.03 -8.66
CA HIS A 180 3.13 -6.14 -9.47
C HIS A 180 2.23 -7.31 -9.05
N LEU A 181 2.81 -8.48 -8.81
CA LEU A 181 2.07 -9.64 -8.29
C LEU A 181 1.46 -9.37 -6.92
N SER A 182 2.22 -8.74 -6.02
CA SER A 182 1.71 -8.36 -4.69
C SER A 182 0.48 -7.46 -4.80
N VAL A 183 0.58 -6.35 -5.54
CA VAL A 183 -0.52 -5.38 -5.69
C VAL A 183 -1.74 -6.02 -6.37
N SER A 184 -1.51 -6.90 -7.36
CA SER A 184 -2.60 -7.64 -8.04
C SER A 184 -3.33 -8.59 -7.10
N LEU A 185 -2.60 -9.26 -6.20
CA LEU A 185 -3.17 -10.19 -5.22
C LEU A 185 -3.82 -9.47 -4.04
N ASP A 186 -3.28 -8.33 -3.62
CA ASP A 186 -3.87 -7.46 -2.60
C ASP A 186 -5.27 -6.99 -3.03
N LYS A 187 -5.43 -6.54 -4.28
CA LYS A 187 -6.73 -6.20 -4.89
C LYS A 187 -7.71 -7.38 -4.93
N LYS A 188 -7.22 -8.62 -4.92
CA LYS A 188 -8.01 -9.85 -4.89
C LYS A 188 -8.21 -10.40 -3.47
N LEU A 189 -7.86 -9.62 -2.44
CA LEU A 189 -7.98 -9.96 -1.03
C LEU A 189 -7.16 -11.20 -0.63
N ASN A 190 -6.08 -11.50 -1.35
CA ASN A 190 -5.17 -12.61 -1.04
C ASN A 190 -3.89 -12.11 -0.35
N TYR A 191 -4.07 -11.54 0.84
CA TYR A 191 -3.03 -10.80 1.56
C TYR A 191 -1.80 -11.65 1.93
N GLY A 192 -2.02 -12.89 2.38
CA GLY A 192 -0.90 -13.76 2.79
C GLY A 192 0.04 -14.08 1.64
N LEU A 193 -0.51 -14.33 0.44
CA LEU A 193 0.30 -14.57 -0.75
C LEU A 193 0.91 -13.26 -1.27
N ALA A 194 0.18 -12.15 -1.23
CA ALA A 194 0.69 -10.83 -1.62
C ALA A 194 1.92 -10.43 -0.80
N TYR A 195 1.81 -10.51 0.54
CA TYR A 195 2.92 -10.25 1.46
C TYR A 195 4.14 -11.15 1.19
N SER A 196 3.91 -12.42 0.83
CA SER A 196 5.00 -13.35 0.52
C SER A 196 5.85 -12.92 -0.69
N TYR A 197 5.31 -12.09 -1.59
CA TYR A 197 6.08 -11.52 -2.70
C TYR A 197 6.88 -10.29 -2.28
N ILE A 198 6.28 -9.40 -1.49
CA ILE A 198 7.00 -8.27 -0.90
C ILE A 198 8.18 -8.74 -0.05
N ALA A 199 7.98 -9.76 0.78
CA ALA A 199 9.05 -10.37 1.58
C ALA A 199 10.21 -10.96 0.76
N LYS A 200 10.04 -11.18 -0.56
CA LYS A 200 11.11 -11.62 -1.47
C LYS A 200 11.84 -10.46 -2.16
N MET A 201 11.28 -9.25 -2.17
CA MET A 201 11.88 -8.06 -2.80
C MET A 201 13.24 -7.61 -2.23
N PRO A 202 13.57 -7.82 -0.93
CA PRO A 202 14.89 -7.43 -0.41
C PRO A 202 16.05 -8.02 -1.21
N PHE A 203 15.93 -9.27 -1.68
CA PHE A 203 16.99 -9.95 -2.41
C PHE A 203 17.35 -9.27 -3.74
N PRO A 204 16.43 -9.11 -4.73
CA PRO A 204 16.75 -8.43 -5.98
C PRO A 204 17.20 -6.98 -5.76
N ILE A 205 16.58 -6.26 -4.83
CA ILE A 205 16.93 -4.87 -4.55
C ILE A 205 18.38 -4.77 -4.07
N GLN A 206 18.75 -5.53 -3.04
CA GLN A 206 20.12 -5.53 -2.50
C GLN A 206 21.15 -5.98 -3.53
N GLU A 207 20.82 -6.96 -4.39
CA GLU A 207 21.74 -7.40 -5.43
C GLU A 207 21.91 -6.37 -6.55
N ALA A 208 20.85 -5.65 -6.95
CA ALA A 208 20.96 -4.52 -7.87
C ALA A 208 21.87 -3.42 -7.31
N GLU A 209 21.69 -3.05 -6.04
CA GLU A 209 22.55 -2.06 -5.37
C GLU A 209 24.01 -2.49 -5.32
N ARG A 210 24.25 -3.77 -4.99
CA ARG A 210 25.59 -4.36 -4.95
C ARG A 210 26.26 -4.32 -6.32
N VAL A 211 25.49 -4.41 -7.40
CA VAL A 211 25.97 -4.36 -8.78
C VAL A 211 26.27 -2.92 -9.18
N LEU A 212 25.36 -1.99 -8.91
CA LEU A 212 25.49 -0.57 -9.27
C LEU A 212 26.59 0.16 -8.46
N SER A 213 26.70 -0.12 -7.16
CA SER A 213 27.73 0.48 -6.27
C SER A 213 29.18 0.21 -6.69
N ARG A 214 29.40 -0.76 -7.58
CA ARG A 214 30.74 -1.09 -8.11
C ARG A 214 31.25 -0.10 -9.15
N ASN A 215 30.35 0.68 -9.76
CA ASN A 215 30.65 1.66 -10.79
C ASN A 215 30.01 3.02 -10.46
N ALA A 216 30.23 3.51 -9.24
CA ALA A 216 29.61 4.72 -8.68
C ALA A 216 29.94 6.07 -9.36
N THR A 217 30.62 6.06 -10.51
CA THR A 217 31.09 7.29 -11.20
C THR A 217 30.61 7.39 -12.65
N ASP A 218 29.71 6.52 -13.09
CA ASP A 218 29.23 6.49 -14.47
C ASP A 218 27.78 6.97 -14.51
N ASP A 219 27.55 8.16 -15.07
CA ASP A 219 26.21 8.77 -15.26
C ASP A 219 25.26 7.82 -16.04
N ALA A 220 25.82 6.81 -16.72
CA ALA A 220 25.07 5.75 -17.39
C ALA A 220 24.11 4.96 -16.46
N PHE A 221 24.34 4.97 -15.13
CA PHE A 221 23.53 4.22 -14.17
C PHE A 221 22.45 5.04 -13.44
N ASP A 222 22.36 6.35 -13.69
CA ASP A 222 21.44 7.23 -12.95
C ASP A 222 19.97 6.79 -13.05
N CYS A 223 19.54 6.36 -14.24
CA CYS A 223 18.20 5.85 -14.45
C CYS A 223 17.91 4.61 -13.59
N LEU A 224 18.86 3.66 -13.53
CA LEU A 224 18.70 2.43 -12.74
C LEU A 224 18.74 2.71 -11.24
N HIS A 225 19.55 3.67 -10.80
CA HIS A 225 19.55 4.14 -9.41
C HIS A 225 18.19 4.75 -9.04
N SER A 226 17.64 5.64 -9.87
CA SER A 226 16.33 6.24 -9.62
C SER A 226 15.20 5.20 -9.59
N GLU A 227 15.23 4.22 -10.49
CA GLU A 227 14.23 3.15 -10.50
C GLU A 227 14.33 2.28 -9.23
N LEU A 228 15.54 1.98 -8.78
CA LEU A 228 15.78 1.18 -7.58
C LEU A 228 15.34 1.89 -6.30
N GLU A 229 15.56 3.20 -6.18
CA GLU A 229 15.02 3.98 -5.06
C GLU A 229 13.50 4.01 -5.06
N THR A 230 12.88 4.13 -6.24
CA THR A 230 11.40 4.04 -6.37
C THR A 230 10.90 2.67 -5.90
N LEU A 231 11.55 1.59 -6.32
CA LEU A 231 11.21 0.23 -5.92
C LEU A 231 11.37 -0.03 -4.41
N ARG A 232 12.40 0.53 -3.78
CA ARG A 232 12.58 0.45 -2.32
C ARG A 232 11.45 1.16 -1.58
N GLU A 233 11.07 2.34 -2.07
CA GLU A 233 9.99 3.09 -1.47
C GLU A 233 8.64 2.37 -1.65
N ASP A 234 8.37 1.85 -2.84
CA ASP A 234 7.17 1.04 -3.11
C ASP A 234 7.13 -0.23 -2.24
N GLN A 235 8.28 -0.90 -2.05
CA GLN A 235 8.38 -2.03 -1.12
C GLN A 235 8.02 -1.60 0.30
N ARG A 236 8.63 -0.51 0.80
CA ARG A 236 8.39 0.01 2.15
C ARG A 236 6.92 0.36 2.36
N ILE A 237 6.30 1.03 1.40
CA ILE A 237 4.88 1.39 1.41
C ILE A 237 4.02 0.14 1.49
N GLN A 238 4.27 -0.86 0.63
CA GLN A 238 3.50 -2.10 0.65
C GLN A 238 3.70 -2.91 1.93
N GLU A 239 4.91 -2.99 2.47
CA GLU A 239 5.18 -3.62 3.78
C GLU A 239 4.39 -2.93 4.89
N ALA A 240 4.37 -1.59 4.91
CA ALA A 240 3.62 -0.81 5.89
C ALA A 240 2.11 -1.09 5.81
N VAL A 241 1.54 -1.17 4.59
CA VAL A 241 0.14 -1.56 4.38
C VAL A 241 -0.15 -2.95 4.94
N PHE A 242 0.68 -3.95 4.62
CA PHE A 242 0.46 -5.31 5.12
C PHE A 242 0.60 -5.42 6.64
N HIS A 243 1.62 -4.76 7.22
CA HIS A 243 1.79 -4.73 8.67
C HIS A 243 0.62 -4.02 9.36
N SER A 244 0.12 -2.92 8.79
CA SER A 244 -1.06 -2.22 9.30
C SER A 244 -2.31 -3.10 9.29
N ARG A 245 -2.55 -3.85 8.21
CA ARG A 245 -3.66 -4.82 8.13
C ARG A 245 -3.57 -5.89 9.21
N VAL A 246 -2.37 -6.44 9.45
CA VAL A 246 -2.16 -7.45 10.51
C VAL A 246 -2.48 -6.88 11.89
N GLU A 247 -2.02 -5.66 12.18
CA GLU A 247 -2.28 -5.00 13.45
C GLU A 247 -3.76 -4.61 13.60
N LEU A 248 -4.43 -4.19 12.53
CA LEU A 248 -5.87 -3.95 12.49
C LEU A 248 -6.66 -5.22 12.85
N GLU A 249 -6.37 -6.34 12.20
CA GLU A 249 -7.07 -7.61 12.46
C GLU A 249 -6.85 -8.10 13.89
N ARG A 250 -5.64 -7.93 14.44
CA ARG A 250 -5.36 -8.20 15.87
C ARG A 250 -6.21 -7.31 16.77
N GLY A 251 -6.26 -6.02 16.49
CA GLY A 251 -7.09 -5.06 17.24
C GLY A 251 -8.57 -5.43 17.22
N LYS A 252 -9.11 -5.76 16.04
CA LYS A 252 -10.49 -6.22 15.87
C LYS A 252 -10.79 -7.51 16.62
N ALA A 253 -9.86 -8.46 16.65
CA ALA A 253 -10.02 -9.70 17.41
C ALA A 253 -10.20 -9.41 18.91
N PHE A 254 -9.42 -8.49 19.48
CA PHE A 254 -9.62 -8.04 20.87
C PHE A 254 -10.96 -7.32 21.06
N CYS A 255 -11.39 -6.48 20.10
CA CYS A 255 -12.70 -5.83 20.15
C CYS A 255 -13.88 -6.81 20.20
N GLN A 256 -13.78 -7.95 19.51
CA GLN A 256 -14.84 -8.98 19.50
C GLN A 256 -15.02 -9.63 20.87
N ASN A 257 -13.94 -9.81 21.63
CA ASN A 257 -13.96 -10.45 22.95
C ASN A 257 -14.57 -9.57 24.05
N LEU A 258 -14.69 -8.25 23.81
CA LEU A 258 -15.22 -7.29 24.79
C LEU A 258 -16.66 -7.58 25.23
N GLY A 259 -17.46 -8.31 24.44
CA GLY A 259 -18.83 -8.65 24.78
C GLY A 259 -18.99 -9.87 25.71
N GLU A 260 -17.93 -10.66 25.89
CA GLU A 260 -18.02 -12.01 26.47
C GLU A 260 -17.35 -12.13 27.84
N ASN A 261 -16.58 -11.12 28.25
CA ASN A 261 -15.65 -11.19 29.38
C ASN A 261 -16.08 -10.41 30.62
N SER A 262 -15.42 -10.68 31.76
CA SER A 262 -15.63 -9.93 33.01
C SER A 262 -15.15 -8.48 32.90
N ALA A 263 -15.71 -7.55 33.69
CA ALA A 263 -15.44 -6.11 33.57
C ALA A 263 -13.94 -5.71 33.60
N THR A 264 -13.11 -6.44 34.36
CA THR A 264 -11.65 -6.20 34.42
C THR A 264 -10.96 -6.68 33.14
N GLN A 265 -11.31 -7.87 32.65
CA GLN A 265 -10.80 -8.41 31.39
C GLN A 265 -11.22 -7.57 30.18
N MET A 266 -12.45 -7.04 30.20
CA MET A 266 -12.92 -6.09 29.17
C MET A 266 -12.06 -4.83 29.10
N THR A 267 -11.52 -4.37 30.24
CA THR A 267 -10.67 -3.17 30.25
C THR A 267 -9.29 -3.46 29.66
N ASP A 268 -8.68 -4.59 30.02
CA ASP A 268 -7.38 -5.01 29.49
C ASP A 268 -7.43 -5.30 27.99
N GLU A 269 -8.48 -5.99 27.53
CA GLU A 269 -8.69 -6.25 26.10
C GLU A 269 -8.93 -4.97 25.30
N ALA A 270 -9.65 -4.00 25.87
CA ALA A 270 -9.88 -2.72 25.19
C ALA A 270 -8.60 -1.91 25.04
N LEU A 271 -7.69 -1.98 26.01
CA LEU A 271 -6.37 -1.35 25.93
C LEU A 271 -5.50 -2.04 24.87
N LEU A 272 -5.46 -3.37 24.85
CA LEU A 272 -4.75 -4.12 23.81
C LEU A 272 -5.30 -3.85 22.40
N ALA A 273 -6.63 -3.79 22.27
CA ALA A 273 -7.27 -3.41 21.01
C ALA A 273 -6.81 -2.01 20.55
N MET A 274 -6.81 -1.04 21.47
CA MET A 274 -6.37 0.33 21.18
C MET A 274 -4.88 0.40 20.80
N ASP A 275 -4.02 -0.35 21.46
CA ASP A 275 -2.58 -0.40 21.17
C ASP A 275 -2.33 -0.91 19.74
N HIS A 276 -2.96 -2.03 19.38
CA HIS A 276 -2.87 -2.60 18.03
C HIS A 276 -3.45 -1.67 16.96
N LEU A 277 -4.63 -1.09 17.19
CA LEU A 277 -5.24 -0.14 16.23
C LEU A 277 -4.39 1.12 16.05
N ARG A 278 -3.77 1.65 17.11
CA ARG A 278 -2.84 2.78 17.00
C ARG A 278 -1.55 2.40 16.28
N ALA A 279 -1.00 1.21 16.53
CA ALA A 279 0.14 0.71 15.79
C ALA A 279 -0.20 0.61 14.28
N ALA A 280 -1.36 0.07 13.95
CA ALA A 280 -1.87 0.01 12.58
C ALA A 280 -1.98 1.40 11.96
N LEU A 281 -2.56 2.37 12.68
CA LEU A 281 -2.72 3.75 12.21
C LEU A 281 -1.38 4.42 11.94
N ASN A 282 -0.42 4.30 12.86
CA ASN A 282 0.89 4.94 12.75
C ASN A 282 1.65 4.48 11.49
N LEU A 283 1.47 3.22 11.09
CA LEU A 283 2.13 2.66 9.90
C LEU A 283 1.66 3.28 8.57
N ILE A 284 0.44 3.83 8.51
CA ILE A 284 -0.16 4.29 7.26
C ILE A 284 -0.56 5.78 7.26
N SER A 285 -0.63 6.40 8.44
CA SER A 285 -1.04 7.79 8.60
C SER A 285 0.04 8.79 8.17
N GLU A 286 1.32 8.36 8.22
CA GLU A 286 2.42 9.14 7.65
C GLU A 286 2.31 9.08 6.11
N ASP A 287 2.31 10.25 5.47
CA ASP A 287 2.24 10.45 4.02
C ASP A 287 0.98 9.95 3.29
N GLY A 288 -0.05 9.49 4.01
CA GLY A 288 -1.33 9.09 3.41
C GLY A 288 -1.21 7.83 2.54
N ILE A 289 -0.45 6.85 3.03
CA ILE A 289 -0.13 5.60 2.32
C ILE A 289 -1.37 4.83 1.86
N ASP A 290 -2.36 4.64 2.75
CA ASP A 290 -3.63 3.98 2.42
C ASP A 290 -4.79 4.69 3.14
N ILE A 291 -5.46 5.56 2.39
CA ILE A 291 -6.58 6.39 2.86
C ILE A 291 -7.76 5.54 3.35
N VAL A 292 -8.03 4.41 2.68
CA VAL A 292 -9.18 3.55 3.01
C VAL A 292 -8.92 2.83 4.32
N LEU A 293 -7.73 2.24 4.45
CA LEU A 293 -7.31 1.55 5.67
C LEU A 293 -7.20 2.52 6.85
N GLU A 294 -6.71 3.76 6.63
CA GLU A 294 -6.67 4.80 7.67
C GLU A 294 -8.07 5.16 8.15
N ALA A 295 -9.03 5.30 7.23
CA ALA A 295 -10.41 5.61 7.58
C ALA A 295 -11.07 4.48 8.39
N GLU A 296 -10.85 3.23 7.98
CA GLU A 296 -11.35 2.05 8.69
C GLU A 296 -10.81 2.00 10.12
N ILE A 297 -9.49 2.12 10.31
CA ILE A 297 -8.85 2.13 11.63
C ILE A 297 -9.39 3.30 12.48
N CYS A 298 -9.58 4.48 11.89
CA CYS A 298 -10.19 5.62 12.59
C CYS A 298 -11.61 5.31 13.07
N SER A 299 -12.41 4.59 12.29
CA SER A 299 -13.76 4.18 12.71
C SER A 299 -13.72 3.25 13.92
N ASP A 300 -12.83 2.26 13.91
CA ASP A 300 -12.70 1.29 15.00
C ASP A 300 -12.17 1.95 16.29
N ILE A 301 -11.16 2.82 16.17
CA ILE A 301 -10.65 3.62 17.31
C ILE A 301 -11.75 4.54 17.86
N GLY A 302 -12.49 5.23 16.99
CA GLY A 302 -13.61 6.09 17.40
C GLY A 302 -14.68 5.32 18.17
N SER A 303 -14.98 4.10 17.71
CA SER A 303 -15.95 3.21 18.34
C SER A 303 -15.50 2.77 19.74
N LEU A 304 -14.22 2.42 19.94
CA LEU A 304 -13.68 2.12 21.26
C LEU A 304 -13.77 3.33 22.20
N TYR A 305 -13.41 4.52 21.72
CA TYR A 305 -13.51 5.74 22.53
C TYR A 305 -14.94 6.04 22.94
N LEU A 306 -15.90 5.86 22.04
CA LEU A 306 -17.31 6.16 22.32
C LEU A 306 -17.94 5.12 23.26
N ASN A 307 -17.74 3.83 22.97
CA ASN A 307 -18.52 2.76 23.58
C ASN A 307 -17.87 2.16 24.83
N VAL A 308 -16.54 2.22 24.93
CA VAL A 308 -15.80 1.59 26.04
C VAL A 308 -15.21 2.64 26.97
N PHE A 309 -14.43 3.58 26.41
CA PHE A 309 -13.72 4.58 27.23
C PHE A 309 -14.58 5.80 27.60
N ASN A 310 -15.77 5.94 27.01
CA ASN A 310 -16.65 7.11 27.18
C ASN A 310 -15.94 8.47 26.93
N ALA A 311 -14.93 8.48 26.06
CA ALA A 311 -14.12 9.65 25.74
C ALA A 311 -14.64 10.34 24.46
N GLU A 312 -15.76 11.04 24.60
CA GLU A 312 -16.53 11.59 23.47
C GLU A 312 -15.73 12.52 22.54
N ASN A 313 -14.89 13.41 23.09
CA ASN A 313 -14.08 14.33 22.29
C ASN A 313 -13.07 13.58 21.40
N SER A 314 -12.46 12.52 21.94
CA SER A 314 -11.55 11.67 21.18
C SER A 314 -12.30 10.89 20.11
N ALA A 315 -13.44 10.30 20.46
CA ALA A 315 -14.30 9.59 19.51
C ALA A 315 -14.71 10.49 18.33
N GLU A 316 -15.16 11.72 18.62
CA GLU A 316 -15.56 12.69 17.59
C GLU A 316 -14.42 13.00 16.63
N LYS A 317 -13.19 13.19 17.14
CA LYS A 317 -12.00 13.45 16.33
C LYS A 317 -11.76 12.34 15.32
N PHE A 318 -11.81 11.08 15.77
CA PHE A 318 -11.55 9.93 14.90
C PHE A 318 -12.69 9.68 13.90
N PHE A 319 -13.96 9.79 14.31
CA PHE A 319 -15.08 9.68 13.37
C PHE A 319 -15.07 10.77 12.31
N LYS A 320 -14.75 12.03 12.68
CA LYS A 320 -14.57 13.11 11.70
C LYS A 320 -13.44 12.81 10.73
N ARG A 321 -12.31 12.30 11.21
CA ARG A 321 -11.17 11.92 10.36
C ARG A 321 -11.57 10.82 9.37
N CYS A 322 -12.22 9.75 9.82
CA CYS A 322 -12.75 8.69 8.96
C CYS A 322 -13.64 9.26 7.83
N ILE A 323 -14.61 10.11 8.18
CA ILE A 323 -15.53 10.69 7.19
C ILE A 323 -14.81 11.64 6.24
N GLN A 324 -13.90 12.47 6.75
CA GLN A 324 -13.12 13.41 5.95
C GLN A 324 -12.23 12.69 4.93
N LEU A 325 -11.53 11.62 5.34
CA LEU A 325 -10.68 10.83 4.46
C LEU A 325 -11.45 10.34 3.22
N ILE A 326 -12.63 9.76 3.43
CA ILE A 326 -13.44 9.22 2.35
C ILE A 326 -14.08 10.33 1.50
N LEU A 327 -14.76 11.30 2.13
CA LEU A 327 -15.53 12.31 1.39
C LEU A 327 -14.68 13.39 0.71
N CYS A 328 -13.46 13.65 1.21
CA CYS A 328 -12.61 14.70 0.66
C CYS A 328 -11.52 14.17 -0.27
N HIS A 329 -11.08 12.93 -0.11
CA HIS A 329 -9.93 12.40 -0.87
C HIS A 329 -10.28 11.28 -1.85
N LEU A 330 -11.45 10.65 -1.74
CA LEU A 330 -11.91 9.65 -2.71
C LEU A 330 -13.02 10.23 -3.60
N THR A 331 -13.09 9.74 -4.84
CA THR A 331 -14.12 10.16 -5.80
C THR A 331 -14.63 8.97 -6.60
N GLY A 332 -15.84 9.09 -7.16
CA GLY A 332 -16.41 8.10 -8.07
C GLY A 332 -16.71 6.76 -7.39
N GLU A 333 -16.38 5.66 -8.07
CA GLU A 333 -16.69 4.30 -7.62
C GLU A 333 -16.04 3.93 -6.28
N HIS A 334 -14.85 4.47 -5.99
CA HIS A 334 -14.14 4.20 -4.74
C HIS A 334 -14.86 4.81 -3.52
N GLU A 335 -15.38 6.04 -3.65
CA GLU A 335 -16.18 6.67 -2.59
C GLU A 335 -17.46 5.85 -2.34
N ILE A 336 -18.18 5.50 -3.41
CA ILE A 336 -19.44 4.74 -3.32
C ILE A 336 -19.22 3.39 -2.64
N GLY A 337 -18.15 2.68 -3.02
CA GLY A 337 -17.76 1.41 -2.40
C GLY A 337 -17.53 1.56 -0.90
N CYS A 338 -16.65 2.49 -0.50
CA CYS A 338 -16.32 2.70 0.92
C CYS A 338 -17.55 3.11 1.76
N ARG A 339 -18.46 3.91 1.21
CA ARG A 339 -19.67 4.33 1.91
C ARG A 339 -20.67 3.20 2.17
N SER A 340 -20.56 2.10 1.42
CA SER A 340 -21.36 0.90 1.65
C SER A 340 -20.80 0.00 2.75
N GLU A 341 -19.58 0.26 3.21
CA GLU A 341 -18.92 -0.54 4.23
C GLU A 341 -19.46 -0.31 5.64
N ASN A 342 -19.46 -1.38 6.43
CA ASN A 342 -20.01 -1.37 7.79
C ASN A 342 -19.25 -0.41 8.73
N TRP A 343 -17.92 -0.34 8.58
CA TRP A 343 -17.07 0.55 9.38
C TRP A 343 -17.38 2.03 9.07
N PHE A 344 -17.66 2.39 7.81
CA PHE A 344 -18.01 3.77 7.47
C PHE A 344 -19.37 4.15 8.07
N ALA A 345 -20.36 3.27 7.93
CA ALA A 345 -21.67 3.48 8.52
C ALA A 345 -21.61 3.55 10.06
N ALA A 346 -20.69 2.82 10.70
CA ALA A 346 -20.45 2.93 12.14
C ALA A 346 -19.94 4.32 12.54
N ALA A 347 -18.99 4.89 11.79
CA ALA A 347 -18.48 6.23 12.03
C ALA A 347 -19.57 7.31 11.88
N GLU A 348 -20.39 7.23 10.84
CA GLU A 348 -21.52 8.17 10.66
C GLU A 348 -22.51 8.10 11.82
N ARG A 349 -22.87 6.88 12.26
CA ARG A 349 -23.76 6.69 13.41
C ARG A 349 -23.14 7.23 14.70
N GLY A 350 -21.87 6.93 14.95
CA GLY A 350 -21.13 7.42 16.12
C GLY A 350 -21.09 8.94 16.18
N LEU A 351 -20.80 9.60 15.05
CA LEU A 351 -20.79 11.06 14.98
C LEU A 351 -22.18 11.67 15.20
N ARG A 352 -23.25 11.07 14.66
CA ARG A 352 -24.64 11.53 14.92
C ARG A 352 -25.00 11.44 16.40
N ILE A 353 -24.67 10.32 17.05
CA ILE A 353 -24.90 10.14 18.49
C ILE A 353 -24.21 11.25 19.29
N LEU A 354 -22.96 11.56 18.97
CA LEU A 354 -22.19 12.61 19.64
C LEU A 354 -22.79 14.00 19.40
N GLN A 355 -23.22 14.31 18.18
CA GLN A 355 -23.88 15.57 17.86
C GLN A 355 -25.21 15.73 18.61
N GLU A 356 -26.02 14.67 18.69
CA GLU A 356 -27.27 14.68 19.45
C GLU A 356 -27.04 14.84 20.95
N ARG A 357 -26.03 14.15 21.51
CA ARG A 357 -25.63 14.30 22.92
C ARG A 357 -25.12 15.71 23.22
N GLY A 358 -24.29 16.26 22.34
CA GLY A 358 -23.76 17.63 22.44
C GLY A 358 -24.88 18.67 22.41
N ALA A 359 -25.84 18.52 21.47
CA ALA A 359 -27.02 19.38 21.42
C ALA A 359 -27.82 19.32 22.73
N LYS A 360 -28.14 18.12 23.23
CA LYS A 360 -28.86 17.94 24.50
C LYS A 360 -28.13 18.54 25.70
N ARG A 361 -26.80 18.42 25.77
CA ARG A 361 -26.00 19.03 26.85
C ARG A 361 -26.06 20.55 26.80
N HIS A 362 -25.87 21.12 25.61
CA HIS A 362 -25.94 22.56 25.42
C HIS A 362 -27.34 23.12 25.76
N ASP A 363 -28.39 22.39 25.36
CA ASP A 363 -29.77 22.72 25.70
C ASP A 363 -30.03 22.65 27.21
N ALA A 364 -29.48 21.65 27.90
CA ALA A 364 -29.57 21.52 29.35
C ALA A 364 -28.78 22.60 30.10
N GLU A 365 -27.59 22.97 29.62
CA GLU A 365 -26.79 24.07 30.16
C GLU A 365 -27.53 25.40 30.02
N LEU A 366 -28.13 25.68 28.86
CA LEU A 366 -28.86 26.92 28.66
C LEU A 366 -30.11 27.00 29.55
N ARG A 367 -30.82 25.89 29.76
CA ARG A 367 -31.91 25.82 30.76
C ARG A 367 -31.42 26.09 32.17
N LYS A 368 -30.29 25.51 32.58
CA LYS A 368 -29.67 25.81 33.88
C LYS A 368 -29.29 27.28 34.02
N VAL A 369 -28.82 27.92 32.95
CA VAL A 369 -28.53 29.36 32.97
C VAL A 369 -29.80 30.16 33.25
N LEU A 370 -30.90 29.89 32.54
CA LEU A 370 -32.19 30.55 32.74
C LEU A 370 -32.82 30.25 34.13
N GLU A 371 -32.52 29.09 34.72
CA GLU A 371 -32.88 28.79 36.10
C GLU A 371 -32.04 29.60 37.09
N SER A 372 -30.72 29.64 36.88
CA SER A 372 -29.76 30.28 37.78
C SER A 372 -29.85 31.81 37.78
N ASP A 373 -30.18 32.42 36.64
CA ASP A 373 -30.37 33.88 36.52
C ASP A 373 -31.77 34.33 36.98
N GLY A 374 -32.61 33.40 37.46
CA GLY A 374 -33.94 33.65 37.98
C GLY A 374 -35.01 33.87 36.92
N THR A 375 -34.67 33.81 35.63
CA THR A 375 -35.62 34.03 34.52
C THR A 375 -36.80 33.06 34.58
N LEU A 376 -36.57 31.77 34.81
CA LEU A 376 -37.67 30.80 34.90
C LEU A 376 -38.56 31.02 36.13
N ALA A 377 -37.96 31.42 37.25
CA ALA A 377 -38.69 31.73 38.47
C ALA A 377 -39.54 33.01 38.31
N ASP A 378 -39.02 34.02 37.62
CA ASP A 378 -39.73 35.26 37.31
C ASP A 378 -40.93 35.00 36.39
N ILE A 379 -40.75 34.25 35.30
CA ILE A 379 -41.86 33.85 34.40
C ILE A 379 -42.96 33.15 35.19
N LYS A 380 -42.61 32.14 35.99
CA LYS A 380 -43.58 31.37 36.77
C LYS A 380 -44.29 32.23 37.82
N THR A 381 -43.54 33.04 38.57
CA THR A 381 -44.11 33.90 39.63
C THR A 381 -45.12 34.88 39.05
N ASN A 382 -44.83 35.47 37.87
CA ASN A 382 -45.74 36.40 37.22
C ASN A 382 -46.92 35.68 36.55
N TYR A 383 -46.75 34.43 36.11
CA TYR A 383 -47.84 33.58 35.66
C TYR A 383 -48.84 33.26 36.80
N ASP A 384 -48.32 32.89 37.97
CA ASP A 384 -49.13 32.52 39.13
C ASP A 384 -49.95 33.70 39.70
N ARG A 385 -49.54 34.95 39.40
CA ARG A 385 -50.29 36.18 39.74
C ARG A 385 -51.53 36.41 38.87
N GLY A 386 -51.70 35.64 37.81
CA GLY A 386 -52.84 35.72 36.91
C GLY A 386 -52.46 36.09 35.48
N ILE A 387 -53.30 35.68 34.52
CA ILE A 387 -52.97 35.76 33.10
C ILE A 387 -52.84 37.20 32.58
N GLU A 388 -53.60 38.15 33.12
CA GLU A 388 -53.49 39.56 32.77
C GLU A 388 -52.13 40.13 33.17
N HIS A 389 -51.73 39.90 34.42
CA HIS A 389 -50.41 40.28 34.93
C HIS A 389 -49.30 39.58 34.14
N PHE A 390 -49.49 38.32 33.78
CA PHE A 390 -48.51 37.57 32.99
C PHE A 390 -48.30 38.18 31.60
N LEU A 391 -49.39 38.50 30.89
CA LEU A 391 -49.32 39.13 29.57
C LEU A 391 -48.64 40.51 29.64
N GLU A 392 -49.01 41.36 30.59
CA GLU A 392 -48.34 42.66 30.79
C GLU A 392 -46.84 42.49 31.06
N HIS A 393 -46.49 41.53 31.91
CA HIS A 393 -45.11 41.28 32.32
C HIS A 393 -44.24 40.81 31.16
N ILE A 394 -44.67 39.78 30.41
CA ILE A 394 -43.84 39.24 29.32
C ILE A 394 -43.60 40.28 28.22
N TYR A 395 -44.60 41.11 27.88
CA TYR A 395 -44.42 42.17 26.88
C TYR A 395 -43.59 43.36 27.39
N LYS A 396 -43.50 43.57 28.70
CA LYS A 396 -42.68 44.63 29.30
C LYS A 396 -41.22 44.21 29.51
N VAL A 397 -41.00 42.98 29.99
CA VAL A 397 -39.68 42.50 30.43
C VAL A 397 -39.00 41.64 29.36
N TYR A 398 -39.78 40.87 28.60
CA TYR A 398 -39.30 39.95 27.56
C TYR A 398 -39.80 40.37 26.18
N SER A 399 -39.86 41.69 25.93
CA SER A 399 -40.38 42.25 24.68
C SER A 399 -39.65 41.71 23.45
N ILE A 400 -40.40 41.23 22.46
CA ILE A 400 -39.87 40.70 21.21
C ILE A 400 -40.18 41.66 20.06
N GLY A 401 -39.16 42.40 19.59
CA GLY A 401 -39.30 43.36 18.49
C GLY A 401 -40.33 44.45 18.79
N ASP A 402 -41.07 44.89 17.76
CA ASP A 402 -42.10 45.93 17.87
C ASP A 402 -43.49 45.38 18.27
N ASN A 403 -43.56 44.13 18.72
CA ASN A 403 -44.82 43.50 19.08
C ASN A 403 -45.42 44.17 20.33
N LYS A 404 -46.64 44.71 20.18
CA LYS A 404 -47.38 45.32 21.29
C LYS A 404 -48.22 44.29 22.04
N LEU A 405 -48.44 44.56 23.32
CA LEU A 405 -49.39 43.83 24.16
C LEU A 405 -50.76 43.77 23.46
N PRO A 406 -51.45 42.61 23.42
CA PRO A 406 -52.76 42.50 22.79
C PRO A 406 -53.79 43.39 23.50
N ASP A 407 -54.66 44.03 22.71
CA ASP A 407 -55.71 44.93 23.19
C ASP A 407 -56.57 44.28 24.29
N ALA A 408 -56.78 45.01 25.39
CA ALA A 408 -57.53 44.55 26.55
C ALA A 408 -59.02 44.34 26.24
N ASP A 409 -59.55 45.04 25.24
CA ASP A 409 -60.96 44.94 24.82
C ASP A 409 -61.26 43.63 24.06
N LEU A 410 -60.24 42.87 23.67
CA LEU A 410 -60.42 41.59 22.99
C LEU A 410 -60.74 40.46 23.99
N PRO A 411 -61.56 39.46 23.57
CA PRO A 411 -61.74 38.24 24.36
C PRO A 411 -60.40 37.57 24.69
N LEU A 412 -60.24 37.08 25.93
CA LEU A 412 -58.99 36.49 26.43
C LEU A 412 -58.40 35.43 25.48
N ARG A 413 -59.24 34.57 24.90
CA ARG A 413 -58.82 33.56 23.92
C ARG A 413 -58.13 34.17 22.69
N LYS A 414 -58.64 35.28 22.16
CA LYS A 414 -58.02 36.00 21.05
C LYS A 414 -56.71 36.66 21.47
N ARG A 415 -56.65 37.24 22.68
CA ARG A 415 -55.43 37.84 23.24
C ARG A 415 -54.32 36.81 23.42
N LEU A 416 -54.63 35.62 23.94
CA LEU A 416 -53.70 34.50 24.07
C LEU A 416 -53.22 33.97 22.71
N MET A 417 -54.10 33.89 21.71
CA MET A 417 -53.70 33.47 20.36
C MET A 417 -52.71 34.46 19.71
N VAL A 418 -52.94 35.77 19.89
CA VAL A 418 -52.01 36.81 19.44
C VAL A 418 -50.67 36.68 20.19
N ALA A 419 -50.70 36.52 21.51
CA ALA A 419 -49.49 36.34 22.31
C ALA A 419 -48.71 35.07 21.92
N LEU A 420 -49.38 33.93 21.75
CA LEU A 420 -48.77 32.69 21.24
C LEU A 420 -48.12 32.90 19.88
N SER A 421 -48.75 33.67 18.99
CA SER A 421 -48.15 33.98 17.69
C SER A 421 -46.91 34.86 17.81
N HIS A 422 -46.82 35.75 18.80
CA HIS A 422 -45.66 36.63 19.00
C HIS A 422 -44.49 35.89 19.65
N TYR A 423 -44.78 35.05 20.66
CA TYR A 423 -43.79 34.31 21.44
C TYR A 423 -43.48 32.91 20.90
N HIS A 424 -44.04 32.51 19.75
CA HIS A 424 -43.75 31.19 19.19
C HIS A 424 -42.24 30.99 18.94
N PRO A 425 -41.64 29.84 19.33
CA PRO A 425 -40.21 29.57 19.15
C PRO A 425 -39.75 29.68 17.69
N ASP A 426 -40.59 29.33 16.73
CA ASP A 426 -40.27 29.43 15.29
C ASP A 426 -40.03 30.86 14.80
N LYS A 427 -40.46 31.89 15.56
CA LYS A 427 -40.17 33.30 15.26
C LYS A 427 -38.87 33.80 15.89
N ALA A 428 -38.17 32.98 16.68
CA ALA A 428 -36.84 33.31 17.16
C ALA A 428 -35.83 33.08 16.05
N ASP A 429 -34.77 33.89 16.03
CA ASP A 429 -33.59 33.57 15.24
C ASP A 429 -33.02 32.25 15.77
N LYS A 430 -32.84 31.26 14.88
CA LYS A 430 -32.27 29.96 15.25
C LYS A 430 -30.81 30.08 15.74
N GLN A 431 -30.14 31.20 15.47
CA GLN A 431 -28.81 31.52 16.00
C GLN A 431 -28.86 32.07 17.43
N ASP A 432 -29.94 32.74 17.85
CA ASP A 432 -30.15 33.21 19.23
C ASP A 432 -30.92 32.16 20.04
N ARG A 433 -30.19 31.12 20.45
CA ARG A 433 -30.76 30.02 21.25
C ARG A 433 -31.34 30.50 22.58
N ARG A 434 -30.80 31.57 23.19
CA ARG A 434 -31.33 32.09 24.46
C ARG A 434 -32.74 32.62 24.27
N GLN A 435 -32.98 33.41 23.22
CA GLN A 435 -34.33 33.85 22.89
C GLN A 435 -35.26 32.71 22.49
N TYR A 436 -34.76 31.72 21.76
CA TYR A 436 -35.55 30.53 21.41
C TYR A 436 -36.09 29.82 22.67
N TYR A 437 -35.23 29.54 23.65
CA TYR A 437 -35.63 28.86 24.89
C TYR A 437 -36.51 29.72 25.80
N LEU A 438 -36.23 31.02 25.90
CA LEU A 438 -37.10 31.96 26.62
C LEU A 438 -38.53 31.93 26.04
N ARG A 439 -38.65 31.95 24.72
CA ARG A 439 -39.91 31.85 23.99
C ARG A 439 -40.60 30.51 24.18
N GLU A 440 -39.84 29.42 24.17
CA GLU A 440 -40.36 28.08 24.46
C GLU A 440 -41.03 28.04 25.84
N GLU A 441 -40.37 28.58 26.87
CA GLU A 441 -40.89 28.61 28.24
C GLU A 441 -42.11 29.52 28.39
N ILE A 442 -42.09 30.74 27.84
CA ILE A 442 -43.28 31.62 27.85
C ILE A 442 -44.46 30.97 27.12
N THR A 443 -44.20 30.32 25.98
CA THR A 443 -45.22 29.64 25.17
C THR A 443 -45.88 28.48 25.92
N LYS A 444 -45.14 27.73 26.76
CA LYS A 444 -45.71 26.66 27.61
C LYS A 444 -46.82 27.20 28.51
N TYR A 445 -46.56 28.30 29.23
CA TYR A 445 -47.54 28.91 30.13
C TYR A 445 -48.73 29.52 29.39
N LEU A 446 -48.49 30.16 28.24
CA LEU A 446 -49.56 30.69 27.39
C LEU A 446 -50.47 29.57 26.85
N ASN A 447 -49.90 28.44 26.41
CA ASN A 447 -50.65 27.29 25.92
C ASN A 447 -51.53 26.66 27.01
N VAL A 448 -51.01 26.51 28.23
CA VAL A 448 -51.79 26.00 29.37
C VAL A 448 -53.07 26.82 29.58
N ARG A 449 -52.97 28.16 29.54
CA ARG A 449 -54.15 29.03 29.66
C ARG A 449 -55.03 29.02 28.43
N PHE A 450 -54.45 28.95 27.24
CA PHE A 450 -55.21 28.90 25.99
C PHE A 450 -56.09 27.65 25.92
N GLU A 451 -55.56 26.48 26.29
CA GLU A 451 -56.35 25.23 26.34
C GLU A 451 -57.48 25.29 27.38
N GLN A 452 -57.26 25.91 28.54
CA GLN A 452 -58.32 26.12 29.53
C GLN A 452 -59.48 26.97 29.01
N THR A 453 -59.21 27.91 28.08
CA THR A 453 -60.25 28.72 27.41
C THR A 453 -61.00 27.99 26.28
N LYS A 454 -60.66 26.73 25.99
CA LYS A 454 -61.41 25.88 25.05
C LYS A 454 -62.46 25.00 25.74
N VAL A 455 -62.34 24.78 27.05
CA VAL A 455 -63.15 23.84 27.84
C VAL A 455 -64.27 24.55 28.64
N GLY A 456 -64.27 25.89 28.67
CA GLY A 456 -65.36 26.74 29.15
C GLY A 456 -65.87 27.61 28.02
#